data_AF-A0AA43IMH9-F1
#
_entry.id   AF-A0AA43IMH9-F1
#
_cell.length_a   1.000
_cell.length_b   1.000
_cell.length_c   1.000
_cell.angle_alpha   90.00
_cell.angle_beta   90.00
_cell.angle_gamma   90.00
#
_symmetry.space_group_name_H-M   'P 1'
#
loop_
_entity.id
_entity.type
_entity.pdbx_description
1 polymer ?
#
loop_
_entity_poly.entity_id
_entity_poly.type
_entity_poly.pdbx_seq_one_letter_code
_entity_poly.pdbx_strand_id
1 'polypeptide(L)'
;MRNRSRLRRLFPISSLIIVIATSACGALGALPFGGESWQEEVLLHDGSKMVVDRMVKRGGRHEVGQKPSFTDQRLRFTVPGNNQTITWEDHASSDLGQANFLPMAVDISGGTPYLVVYPMGCLSYNRWGACPITNGAGPIHPM
;
A
#
# COMPACT_ATOMS: atom_id res chain seq x y z
N MET A 1 -23.03 65.61 -22.35
CA MET A 1 -21.90 65.89 -21.44
C MET A 1 -22.38 65.88 -20.00
N ARG A 2 -21.58 65.29 -19.09
CA ARG A 2 -21.61 65.36 -17.60
C ARG A 2 -22.65 64.46 -16.89
N ASN A 3 -22.30 63.21 -16.56
CA ASN A 3 -21.57 62.73 -15.37
C ASN A 3 -22.41 62.81 -14.05
N ARG A 4 -22.97 61.67 -13.65
CA ARG A 4 -23.55 61.38 -12.32
C ARG A 4 -22.93 60.06 -11.85
N SER A 5 -21.80 60.12 -11.16
CA SER A 5 -21.67 60.07 -9.70
C SER A 5 -21.82 58.67 -9.07
N ARG A 6 -20.67 58.16 -8.58
CA ARG A 6 -20.45 57.29 -7.40
C ARG A 6 -20.94 55.84 -7.55
N LEU A 7 -20.08 54.87 -7.86
CA LEU A 7 -19.10 54.21 -6.97
C LEU A 7 -19.70 53.72 -5.63
N ARG A 8 -19.65 52.39 -5.40
CA ARG A 8 -20.10 51.60 -4.22
C ARG A 8 -21.61 51.27 -4.29
N ARG A 9 -22.08 50.03 -4.25
CA ARG A 9 -21.63 48.82 -3.53
C ARG A 9 -22.15 47.58 -4.27
N LEU A 10 -21.27 46.90 -5.00
CA LEU A 10 -21.43 45.47 -5.28
C LEU A 10 -20.46 44.77 -4.33
N PHE A 11 -20.92 43.67 -3.70
CA PHE A 11 -20.31 42.91 -2.60
C PHE A 11 -20.66 43.42 -1.19
N PRO A 12 -21.15 42.52 -0.29
CA PRO A 12 -20.55 41.22 -0.07
C PRO A 12 -21.47 40.04 -0.41
N ILE A 13 -21.15 39.36 -1.52
CA ILE A 13 -21.24 37.90 -1.57
C ILE A 13 -20.05 37.40 -0.74
N SER A 14 -20.09 37.59 0.58
CA SER A 14 -19.05 37.08 1.47
C SER A 14 -19.44 35.68 1.92
N SER A 15 -18.61 34.74 1.47
CA SER A 15 -18.19 33.58 2.22
C SER A 15 -19.28 32.60 2.64
N LEU A 16 -19.65 31.74 1.70
CA LEU A 16 -19.78 30.33 2.02
C LEU A 16 -18.89 29.52 1.08
N ILE A 17 -17.57 29.64 1.28
CA ILE A 17 -16.62 28.63 0.79
C ILE A 17 -16.76 27.47 1.76
N ILE A 18 -17.65 26.54 1.45
CA ILE A 18 -17.62 25.19 2.02
C ILE A 18 -16.32 24.55 1.51
N VAL A 19 -15.27 24.60 2.33
CA VAL A 19 -14.09 23.76 2.15
C VAL A 19 -14.54 22.35 2.52
N ILE A 20 -15.02 21.59 1.54
CA ILE A 20 -15.07 20.13 1.66
C ILE A 20 -13.61 19.73 1.67
N ALA A 21 -13.04 19.53 2.87
CA ALA A 21 -11.86 18.70 3.02
C ALA A 21 -12.28 17.31 2.55
N THR A 22 -12.14 17.04 1.25
CA THR A 22 -12.22 15.70 0.71
C THR A 22 -11.02 14.97 1.30
N SER A 23 -11.17 14.42 2.50
CA SER A 23 -10.36 13.28 2.89
C SER A 23 -10.55 12.30 1.74
N ALA A 24 -9.49 11.96 1.02
CA ALA A 24 -9.51 11.09 -0.15
C ALA A 24 -9.84 9.62 0.22
N CYS A 25 -10.68 9.43 1.24
CA CYS A 25 -11.26 8.18 1.64
C CYS A 25 -12.32 7.81 0.59
N GLY A 26 -11.91 7.15 -0.50
CA GLY A 26 -12.85 6.45 -1.38
C GLY A 26 -12.56 6.46 -2.88
N ALA A 27 -11.64 7.29 -3.40
CA ALA A 27 -11.44 7.40 -4.86
C ALA A 27 -10.39 6.46 -5.47
N LEU A 28 -9.66 5.68 -4.66
CA LEU A 28 -8.69 4.68 -5.15
C LEU A 28 -9.22 3.23 -5.11
N GLY A 29 -10.42 3.00 -4.59
CA GLY A 29 -11.07 1.68 -4.53
C GLY A 29 -11.72 1.21 -5.85
N ALA A 30 -11.59 1.99 -6.94
CA ALA A 30 -12.19 1.70 -8.24
C ALA A 30 -11.15 1.31 -9.31
N LEU A 31 -10.10 0.57 -8.94
CA LEU A 31 -9.30 -0.17 -9.93
C LEU A 31 -10.11 -1.40 -10.38
N PRO A 32 -10.08 -1.81 -11.68
CA PRO A 32 -10.90 -2.89 -12.24
C PRO A 32 -10.52 -4.31 -11.75
N PHE A 33 -9.74 -4.40 -10.68
CA PHE A 33 -9.20 -5.64 -10.13
C PHE A 33 -9.90 -5.90 -8.81
N GLY A 34 -10.85 -6.85 -8.78
CA GLY A 34 -11.55 -7.24 -7.55
C GLY A 34 -10.56 -7.54 -6.41
N GLY A 35 -10.86 -7.07 -5.21
CA GLY A 35 -9.99 -7.12 -4.03
C GLY A 35 -10.39 -6.05 -3.02
N GLU A 36 -9.79 -6.09 -1.83
CA GLU A 36 -9.94 -5.07 -0.79
C GLU A 36 -8.72 -4.16 -0.81
N SER A 37 -8.93 -2.84 -0.73
CA SER A 37 -7.85 -1.86 -0.72
C SER A 37 -8.05 -0.80 0.35
N TRP A 38 -6.97 -0.38 0.99
CA TRP A 38 -6.98 0.65 2.02
C TRP A 38 -5.63 1.38 2.08
N GLN A 39 -5.60 2.48 2.82
CA GLN A 39 -4.39 3.24 3.11
C GLN A 39 -3.92 2.96 4.53
N GLU A 40 -2.61 2.82 4.69
CA GLU A 40 -1.93 2.60 5.96
C GLU A 40 -0.97 3.75 6.22
N GLU A 41 -0.97 4.30 7.43
CA GLU A 41 0.10 5.18 7.90
C GLU A 41 1.25 4.31 8.44
N VAL A 42 2.43 4.44 7.83
CA VAL A 42 3.64 3.69 8.20
C VAL A 42 4.61 4.64 8.89
N LEU A 43 5.09 4.23 10.07
CA LEU A 43 6.15 4.90 10.81
C LEU A 43 7.50 4.38 10.32
N LEU A 44 8.38 5.29 9.91
CA LEU A 44 9.74 4.99 9.45
C LEU A 44 10.73 4.99 10.61
N HIS A 45 11.91 4.42 10.40
CA HIS A 45 12.93 4.29 11.44
C HIS A 45 13.43 5.64 11.99
N ASP A 46 13.31 6.72 11.21
CA ASP A 46 13.68 8.09 11.60
C ASP A 46 12.57 8.83 12.35
N GLY A 47 11.44 8.16 12.62
CA GLY A 47 10.27 8.72 13.29
C GLY A 47 9.33 9.52 12.37
N SER A 48 9.68 9.69 11.09
CA SER A 48 8.78 10.25 10.10
C SER A 48 7.71 9.24 9.69
N LYS A 49 6.67 9.72 9.00
CA LYS A 49 5.53 8.91 8.61
C LYS A 49 5.24 9.06 7.13
N MET A 50 4.71 8.01 6.53
CA MET A 50 4.25 8.03 5.14
C MET A 50 2.95 7.24 4.97
N VAL A 51 2.22 7.53 3.90
CA VAL A 51 1.01 6.78 3.53
C VAL A 51 1.37 5.74 2.49
N VAL A 52 0.92 4.51 2.72
CA VAL A 52 1.06 3.38 1.81
C VAL A 52 -0.33 2.91 1.39
N ASP A 53 -0.56 2.80 0.08
CA ASP A 53 -1.74 2.13 -0.47
C ASP A 53 -1.49 0.62 -0.48
N ARG A 54 -2.42 -0.15 0.11
CA ARG A 54 -2.40 -1.61 0.11
C ARG A 54 -3.62 -2.15 -0.60
N MET A 55 -3.44 -3.24 -1.35
CA MET A 55 -4.53 -4.05 -1.90
C MET A 55 -4.24 -5.52 -1.66
N VAL A 56 -5.29 -6.26 -1.30
CA VAL A 56 -5.27 -7.72 -1.22
C VAL A 56 -6.46 -8.32 -1.94
N LYS A 57 -6.25 -9.43 -2.62
CA LYS A 57 -7.29 -10.29 -3.15
C LYS A 57 -7.14 -11.67 -2.55
N ARG A 58 -8.25 -12.27 -2.15
CA ARG A 58 -8.30 -13.63 -1.63
C ARG A 58 -9.06 -14.54 -2.58
N GLY A 59 -8.66 -15.79 -2.63
CA GLY A 59 -9.28 -16.79 -3.50
C GLY A 59 -8.62 -18.16 -3.37
N GLY A 60 -8.87 -19.00 -4.37
CA GLY A 60 -8.34 -20.37 -4.40
C GLY A 60 -9.15 -21.36 -3.55
N ARG A 61 -8.74 -22.62 -3.62
CA ARG A 61 -9.38 -23.72 -2.87
C ARG A 61 -9.02 -23.59 -1.39
N HIS A 62 -10.02 -23.70 -0.53
CA HIS A 62 -9.88 -23.66 0.93
C HIS A 62 -10.96 -24.55 1.55
N GLU A 63 -10.73 -25.01 2.77
CA GLU A 63 -11.69 -25.80 3.52
C GLU A 63 -12.83 -24.94 4.07
N VAL A 64 -14.00 -25.54 4.31
CA VAL A 64 -15.14 -24.84 4.90
C VAL A 64 -14.77 -24.33 6.30
N GLY A 65 -14.96 -23.04 6.54
CA GLY A 65 -14.58 -22.39 7.80
C GLY A 65 -13.14 -21.81 7.80
N GLN A 66 -12.33 -22.09 6.78
CA GLN A 66 -11.04 -21.43 6.59
C GLN A 66 -11.17 -20.20 5.69
N LYS A 67 -10.38 -19.17 5.98
CA LYS A 67 -10.29 -18.01 5.08
C LYS A 67 -9.51 -18.41 3.82
N PRO A 68 -9.95 -18.01 2.62
CA PRO A 68 -9.16 -18.22 1.41
C PRO A 68 -7.79 -17.54 1.52
N SER A 69 -6.77 -18.18 0.94
CA SER A 69 -5.42 -17.63 0.83
C SER A 69 -5.42 -16.34 0.01
N PHE A 70 -4.38 -15.52 0.20
CA PHE A 70 -4.12 -14.40 -0.69
C PHE A 70 -3.75 -14.90 -2.09
N THR A 71 -4.39 -14.38 -3.12
CA THR A 71 -4.04 -14.64 -4.52
C THR A 71 -3.27 -13.48 -5.12
N ASP A 72 -3.61 -12.25 -4.74
CA ASP A 72 -2.92 -11.06 -5.25
C ASP A 72 -2.71 -10.09 -4.10
N GLN A 73 -1.54 -9.45 -4.09
CA GLN A 73 -1.19 -8.41 -3.13
C GLN A 73 -0.47 -7.28 -3.84
N ARG A 74 -0.73 -6.06 -3.40
CA ARG A 74 -0.03 -4.87 -3.89
C ARG A 74 0.27 -3.92 -2.72
N LEU A 75 1.46 -3.35 -2.77
CA LEU A 75 1.81 -2.15 -2.02
C LEU A 75 2.21 -1.06 -3.00
N ARG A 76 1.74 0.16 -2.75
CA ARG A 76 2.13 1.33 -3.53
C ARG A 76 2.40 2.51 -2.60
N PHE A 77 3.51 3.17 -2.81
CA PHE A 77 3.90 4.31 -1.99
C PHE A 77 4.88 5.22 -2.71
N THR A 78 5.02 6.45 -2.23
CA THR A 78 5.96 7.43 -2.78
C THR A 78 7.10 7.63 -1.81
N VAL A 79 8.33 7.51 -2.30
CA VAL A 79 9.55 7.72 -1.51
C VAL A 79 9.68 9.21 -1.17
N PRO A 80 9.77 9.56 0.13
CA PRO A 80 9.98 10.94 0.54
C PRO A 80 11.27 11.52 -0.05
N GLY A 81 11.21 12.78 -0.51
CA GLY A 81 12.39 13.52 -0.96
C GLY A 81 12.74 13.40 -2.46
N ASN A 82 12.30 12.35 -3.16
CA ASN A 82 12.54 12.23 -4.60
C ASN A 82 11.26 12.03 -5.45
N ASN A 83 10.08 11.97 -4.81
CA ASN A 83 8.76 11.78 -5.44
C ASN A 83 8.64 10.52 -6.33
N GLN A 84 9.54 9.55 -6.16
CA GLN A 84 9.46 8.29 -6.87
C GLN A 84 8.36 7.43 -6.28
N THR A 85 7.36 7.05 -7.07
CA THR A 85 6.35 6.07 -6.67
C THR A 85 6.85 4.66 -6.94
N ILE A 86 6.83 3.81 -5.91
CA ILE A 86 7.13 2.39 -5.97
C ILE A 86 5.81 1.62 -5.90
N THR A 87 5.69 0.60 -6.75
CA THR A 87 4.61 -0.38 -6.70
C THR A 87 5.25 -1.76 -6.60
N TRP A 88 4.93 -2.48 -5.54
CA TRP A 88 5.27 -3.89 -5.36
C TRP A 88 4.02 -4.72 -5.55
N GLU A 89 4.13 -5.84 -6.28
CA GLU A 89 3.04 -6.78 -6.52
C GLU A 89 3.52 -8.21 -6.28
N ASP A 90 2.62 -9.04 -5.74
CA ASP A 90 2.81 -10.49 -5.59
C ASP A 90 1.53 -11.19 -6.00
N HIS A 91 1.67 -12.18 -6.87
CA HIS A 91 0.57 -12.87 -7.53
C HIS A 91 0.62 -14.36 -7.24
N ALA A 92 -0.54 -14.99 -7.40
CA ALA A 92 -0.70 -16.42 -7.28
C ALA A 92 0.20 -17.09 -8.30
N SER A 93 1.14 -17.88 -7.79
CA SER A 93 2.00 -18.64 -8.66
C SER A 93 1.31 -19.91 -9.16
N SER A 94 1.65 -20.36 -10.35
CA SER A 94 0.98 -21.50 -11.00
C SER A 94 1.12 -22.81 -10.22
N ASP A 95 2.23 -22.98 -9.51
CA ASP A 95 2.60 -24.15 -8.72
C ASP A 95 2.04 -24.12 -7.29
N LEU A 96 1.92 -22.94 -6.67
CA LEU A 96 1.42 -22.83 -5.28
C LEU A 96 -0.06 -22.41 -5.20
N GLY A 97 -0.61 -21.80 -6.26
CA GLY A 97 -2.00 -21.32 -6.30
C GLY A 97 -2.31 -20.17 -5.34
N GLN A 98 -1.28 -19.56 -4.75
CA GLN A 98 -1.38 -18.45 -3.79
C GLN A 98 -0.21 -17.48 -3.94
N ALA A 99 -0.38 -16.27 -3.41
CA ALA A 99 0.66 -15.29 -3.28
C ALA A 99 1.80 -15.84 -2.40
N ASN A 100 3.03 -15.43 -2.71
CA ASN A 100 4.25 -16.03 -2.16
C ASN A 100 4.67 -15.37 -0.84
N PHE A 101 4.37 -14.10 -0.65
CA PHE A 101 4.96 -13.26 0.39
C PHE A 101 3.91 -12.39 1.09
N LEU A 102 4.02 -12.26 2.41
CA LEU A 102 3.26 -11.33 3.23
C LEU A 102 4.10 -10.08 3.50
N PRO A 103 3.70 -8.89 3.03
CA PRO A 103 4.41 -7.66 3.33
C PRO A 103 4.24 -7.27 4.80
N MET A 104 5.35 -7.17 5.53
CA MET A 104 5.39 -6.92 6.97
C MET A 104 5.68 -5.45 7.30
N ALA A 105 6.67 -4.86 6.63
CA ALA A 105 7.09 -3.48 6.90
C ALA A 105 7.69 -2.83 5.65
N VAL A 106 7.51 -1.52 5.52
CA VAL A 106 8.20 -0.66 4.56
C VAL A 106 9.06 0.32 5.35
N ASP A 107 10.28 0.54 4.90
CA ASP A 107 11.16 1.58 5.45
C ASP A 107 11.94 2.27 4.34
N ILE A 108 12.46 3.47 4.61
CA ILE A 108 13.31 4.23 3.68
C ILE A 108 14.60 4.58 4.41
N SER A 109 15.72 3.95 4.06
CA SER A 109 17.03 4.26 4.67
C SER A 109 17.99 4.83 3.63
N GLY A 110 18.53 6.02 3.90
CA GLY A 110 19.44 6.70 2.96
C GLY A 110 18.83 6.97 1.58
N GLY A 111 17.52 7.21 1.51
CA GLY A 111 16.77 7.37 0.24
C GLY A 111 16.50 6.07 -0.52
N THR A 112 16.88 4.92 0.04
CA THR A 112 16.63 3.60 -0.55
C THR A 112 15.40 2.98 0.12
N PRO A 113 14.37 2.57 -0.65
CA PRO A 113 13.21 1.87 -0.10
C PRO A 113 13.54 0.41 0.20
N TYR A 114 13.10 -0.05 1.37
CA TYR A 114 13.17 -1.43 1.80
C TYR A 114 11.76 -1.96 2.04
N LEU A 115 11.52 -3.20 1.61
CA LEU A 115 10.29 -3.92 1.89
C LEU A 115 10.65 -5.24 2.57
N VAL A 116 10.20 -5.39 3.81
CA VAL A 116 10.34 -6.63 4.57
C VAL A 116 9.14 -7.51 4.29
N VAL A 117 9.40 -8.75 3.89
CA VAL A 117 8.36 -9.73 3.58
C VAL A 117 8.57 -11.03 4.34
N TYR A 118 7.48 -11.71 4.66
CA TYR A 118 7.47 -13.05 5.24
C TYR A 118 6.92 -14.07 4.23
N PRO A 119 7.59 -15.20 3.96
CA PRO A 119 7.09 -16.19 3.02
C PRO A 119 5.78 -16.83 3.52
N MET A 120 4.80 -16.94 2.64
CA MET A 120 3.46 -17.47 2.93
C MET A 120 3.47 -19.01 3.09
N GLY A 121 4.11 -19.48 4.16
CA GLY A 121 4.21 -20.90 4.53
C GLY A 121 5.43 -21.61 3.92
N CYS A 122 5.54 -22.91 4.24
CA CYS A 122 6.69 -23.72 3.87
C CYS A 122 6.88 -23.85 2.35
N LEU A 123 5.78 -23.84 1.58
CA LEU A 123 5.84 -23.94 0.13
C LEU A 123 6.50 -22.71 -0.51
N SER A 124 6.06 -21.51 -0.12
CA SER A 124 6.66 -20.26 -0.57
C SER A 124 8.10 -20.12 -0.09
N TYR A 125 8.38 -20.55 1.15
CA TYR A 125 9.74 -20.58 1.68
C TYR A 125 10.62 -21.48 0.83
N ASN A 126 10.32 -22.77 0.71
CA ASN A 126 11.14 -23.74 -0.03
C ASN A 126 11.42 -23.32 -1.48
N ARG A 127 10.50 -22.59 -2.11
CA ARG A 127 10.66 -22.10 -3.47
C ARG A 127 11.68 -20.96 -3.57
N TRP A 128 11.66 -20.01 -2.62
CA TRP A 128 12.40 -18.75 -2.72
C TRP A 128 13.53 -18.58 -1.70
N GLY A 129 13.57 -19.43 -0.67
CA GLY A 129 14.63 -19.56 0.32
C GLY A 129 14.88 -21.05 0.56
N ALA A 130 16.10 -21.52 0.28
CA ALA A 130 16.43 -22.91 0.51
C ALA A 130 16.19 -23.27 1.99
N CYS A 131 15.38 -24.30 2.23
CA CYS A 131 15.15 -24.83 3.57
C CYS A 131 16.47 -25.34 4.17
N PRO A 132 16.92 -24.89 5.35
CA PRO A 132 18.18 -25.37 5.95
C PRO A 132 18.14 -26.84 6.41
N ILE A 133 17.01 -27.55 6.28
CA ILE A 133 16.85 -28.93 6.75
C ILE A 133 17.56 -29.98 5.89
N THR A 134 18.27 -29.61 4.82
CA THR A 134 19.06 -30.60 4.07
C THR A 134 20.51 -30.71 4.50
N ASN A 135 21.08 -29.79 5.30
CA ASN A 135 22.47 -29.92 5.79
C ASN A 135 22.73 -29.12 7.07
N GLY A 136 22.38 -29.65 8.24
CA GLY A 136 23.09 -29.48 9.54
C GLY A 136 23.60 -28.09 10.02
N ALA A 137 23.27 -26.99 9.37
CA ALA A 137 23.74 -25.64 9.68
C ALA A 137 22.51 -24.72 9.66
N GLY A 138 22.14 -24.23 10.84
CA GLY A 138 20.89 -23.53 11.08
C GLY A 138 20.75 -22.20 10.31
N PRO A 139 19.52 -21.65 10.23
CA PRO A 139 19.33 -20.32 9.70
C PRO A 139 19.80 -19.28 10.72
N ILE A 140 20.86 -18.56 10.31
CA ILE A 140 21.15 -17.19 10.72
C ILE A 140 19.88 -16.35 10.63
N HIS A 141 19.50 -15.76 11.76
CA HIS A 141 18.40 -14.80 11.88
C HIS A 141 18.65 -13.59 10.97
N PRO A 142 17.64 -13.04 10.28
CA PRO A 142 17.70 -11.65 9.84
C PRO A 142 17.49 -10.75 11.07
N MET A 143 18.51 -9.94 11.37
CA MET A 143 18.36 -8.70 12.13
C MET A 143 17.57 -7.68 11.31
#